data_AF-A0A1G9EED4-F1
#
_entry.id   AF-A0A1G9EED4-F1
#
_cell.length_a   1.000
_cell.length_b   1.000
_cell.length_c   1.000
_cell.angle_alpha   90.00
_cell.angle_beta   90.00
_cell.angle_gamma   90.00
#
_symmetry.space_group_name_H-M   'P 1'
#
loop_
_entity.id
_entity.type
_entity.pdbx_description
1 polymer ?
#
loop_
_entity_poly.entity_id
_entity_poly.type
_entity_poly.pdbx_seq_one_letter_code
_entity_poly.pdbx_strand_id
1 'polypeptide(L)'
;MSSPLPLPQQFLSGAPLGTRVVVRYRIDGGLTDALGELVERADGACTVRTRRSDVVIALPLVVAAKEVPPPPPRRAPRVQGP
;
A
#
# COMPACT_ATOMS: atom_id res chain seq x y z
N MET A 1 17.95 6.52 -19.25
CA MET A 1 18.42 5.45 -18.34
C MET A 1 17.30 5.20 -17.33
N SER A 2 16.39 4.26 -17.58
CA SER A 2 15.37 3.90 -16.58
C SER A 2 16.07 3.22 -15.41
N SER A 3 16.13 3.89 -14.25
CA SER A 3 16.49 3.19 -13.01
C SER A 3 15.51 2.03 -12.84
N PRO A 4 15.99 0.80 -12.56
CA PRO A 4 15.08 -0.27 -12.20
C PRO A 4 14.24 0.23 -11.03
N LEU A 5 12.90 0.10 -11.14
CA LEU A 5 12.04 0.38 -10.00
C LEU A 5 12.58 -0.44 -8.83
N PRO A 6 12.78 0.17 -7.64
CA PRO A 6 13.30 -0.56 -6.50
C PRO A 6 12.43 -1.78 -6.26
N LEU A 7 13.07 -2.88 -5.86
CA LEU A 7 12.34 -4.10 -5.52
C LEU A 7 11.28 -3.74 -4.48
N PRO A 8 10.06 -4.33 -4.55
CA PRO A 8 8.97 -3.98 -3.64
C PRO A 8 9.37 -4.01 -2.16
N GLN A 9 10.21 -4.98 -1.79
CA GLN A 9 10.76 -5.13 -0.45
C GLN A 9 11.68 -3.97 -0.07
N GLN A 10 12.52 -3.50 -0.98
CA GLN A 10 13.41 -2.36 -0.76
C GLN A 10 12.61 -1.08 -0.56
N PHE A 11 11.54 -0.88 -1.34
CA PHE A 11 10.62 0.24 -1.13
C PHE A 11 9.99 0.20 0.27
N LEU A 12 9.44 -0.96 0.68
CA LEU A 12 8.81 -1.11 1.98
C LEU A 12 9.78 -0.93 3.15
N SER A 13 11.01 -1.44 3.00
CA SER A 13 12.06 -1.26 4.00
C SER A 13 12.55 0.18 4.10
N GLY A 14 12.42 1.01 3.07
CA GLY A 14 12.85 2.41 3.06
C GLY A 14 11.74 3.43 3.33
N ALA A 15 10.48 3.05 3.14
CA ALA A 15 9.34 3.93 3.32
C ALA A 15 9.18 4.36 4.80
N PRO A 16 8.90 5.65 5.06
CA PRO A 16 8.53 6.10 6.40
C PRO A 16 7.28 5.38 6.93
N LEU A 17 7.21 5.18 8.24
CA LEU A 17 5.97 4.78 8.88
C LEU A 17 4.95 5.92 8.77
N GLY A 18 3.67 5.57 8.60
CA GLY A 18 2.58 6.51 8.29
C GLY A 18 2.43 6.81 6.80
N THR A 19 3.37 6.38 5.93
CA THR A 19 3.22 6.54 4.48
C THR A 19 2.03 5.72 3.98
N ARG A 20 1.17 6.35 3.18
CA ARG A 20 0.07 5.67 2.51
C ARG A 20 0.62 4.83 1.36
N VAL A 21 0.48 3.51 1.45
CA VAL A 21 1.02 2.55 0.49
C VAL A 21 -0.06 1.63 -0.04
N VAL A 22 0.17 1.11 -1.24
CA VAL A 22 -0.51 -0.11 -1.73
C VAL A 22 0.52 -1.22 -1.82
N VAL A 23 0.19 -2.37 -1.23
CA VAL A 23 1.02 -3.57 -1.24
C VAL A 23 0.23 -4.70 -1.87
N ARG A 24 0.70 -5.19 -3.00
CA ARG A 24 0.19 -6.39 -3.65
C ARG A 24 0.97 -7.60 -3.16
N TYR A 25 0.27 -8.63 -2.71
CA TYR A 25 0.88 -9.85 -2.20
C TYR A 25 0.13 -11.10 -2.62
N ARG A 26 0.84 -12.23 -2.58
CA ARG A 26 0.30 -13.57 -2.86
C ARG A 26 -0.54 -14.08 -1.70
N ILE A 27 -1.64 -14.72 -2.05
CA ILE A 27 -2.51 -15.49 -1.15
C ILE A 27 -2.81 -16.84 -1.82
N ASP A 28 -3.42 -17.76 -1.07
CA ASP A 28 -3.89 -19.01 -1.63
C ASP A 28 -4.89 -18.74 -2.77
N GLY A 29 -4.56 -19.24 -3.96
CA GLY A 29 -5.40 -19.09 -5.15
C GLY A 29 -5.31 -17.73 -5.87
N GLY A 30 -4.39 -16.83 -5.50
CA GLY A 30 -4.21 -15.59 -6.28
C GLY A 30 -3.37 -14.47 -5.68
N LEU A 31 -3.74 -13.25 -6.04
CA LEU A 31 -3.11 -12.00 -5.60
C LEU A 31 -4.17 -11.09 -4.99
N THR A 32 -3.79 -10.36 -3.96
CA THR A 32 -4.64 -9.34 -3.33
C THR A 32 -3.83 -8.09 -3.00
N ASP A 33 -4.54 -6.98 -2.77
CA ASP A 33 -3.97 -5.66 -2.51
C ASP A 33 -4.38 -5.17 -1.11
N ALA A 34 -3.40 -4.77 -0.31
CA ALA A 34 -3.61 -4.01 0.93
C ALA A 34 -3.31 -2.53 0.68
N LEU A 35 -4.30 -1.67 0.91
CA LEU A 35 -4.17 -0.21 0.77
C LEU A 35 -4.41 0.45 2.13
N GLY A 36 -3.42 1.17 2.63
CA GLY A 36 -3.46 1.75 3.96
C GLY A 36 -2.17 2.47 4.34
N GLU A 37 -2.00 2.71 5.62
CA GLU A 37 -0.78 3.30 6.17
C GLU A 37 0.21 2.20 6.56
N LEU A 38 1.47 2.36 6.19
CA LEU A 38 2.54 1.48 6.66
C LEU A 38 2.79 1.77 8.15
N VAL A 39 2.41 0.87 9.05
CA VAL A 39 2.55 1.08 10.50
C VAL A 39 3.71 0.30 11.11
N GLU A 40 4.20 -0.72 10.42
CA GLU A 40 5.33 -1.54 10.87
C GLU A 40 6.11 -2.14 9.70
N ARG A 41 7.41 -2.32 9.89
CA ARG A 41 8.33 -3.04 8.99
C ARG A 41 9.40 -3.73 9.85
N ALA A 42 9.15 -4.97 10.23
CA ALA A 42 10.04 -5.76 11.09
C ALA A 42 9.90 -7.26 10.76
N ASP A 43 10.87 -8.06 11.20
CA ASP A 43 10.81 -9.54 11.18
C ASP A 43 10.48 -10.17 9.82
N GLY A 44 10.93 -9.52 8.73
CA GLY A 44 10.67 -10.01 7.37
C GLY A 44 9.21 -9.83 6.92
N ALA A 45 8.44 -8.98 7.60
CA ALA A 45 7.08 -8.60 7.26
C ALA A 45 6.87 -7.08 7.29
N CYS A 46 5.77 -6.63 6.72
CA CYS A 46 5.25 -5.29 6.93
C CYS A 46 3.79 -5.33 7.37
N THR A 47 3.38 -4.35 8.16
CA THR A 47 2.00 -4.20 8.62
C THR A 47 1.40 -2.96 7.97
N VAL A 48 0.29 -3.16 7.26
CA VAL A 48 -0.47 -2.07 6.63
C VAL A 48 -1.79 -1.91 7.37
N ARG A 49 -1.98 -0.75 8.02
CA ARG A 49 -3.25 -0.36 8.63
C ARG A 49 -4.22 0.06 7.54
N THR A 50 -5.14 -0.83 7.19
CA THR A 50 -6.21 -0.55 6.22
C THR A 50 -7.41 0.09 6.91
N ARG A 51 -8.43 0.46 6.14
CA ARG A 51 -9.68 1.00 6.69
C ARG A 51 -10.47 0.02 7.56
N ARG A 52 -10.24 -1.30 7.41
CA ARG A 52 -11.02 -2.35 8.08
C ARG A 52 -10.24 -3.05 9.19
N SER A 53 -8.93 -3.21 9.01
CA SER A 53 -8.06 -3.93 9.94
C SER A 53 -6.59 -3.67 9.59
N ASP A 54 -5.70 -4.04 10.51
CA ASP A 54 -4.28 -4.16 10.22
C ASP A 54 -4.03 -5.47 9.46
N VAL A 55 -3.17 -5.42 8.43
CA VAL A 55 -2.82 -6.56 7.57
C VAL A 55 -1.32 -6.78 7.64
N VAL A 56 -0.91 -7.93 8.15
CA VAL A 56 0.49 -8.35 8.21
C VAL A 56 0.84 -9.13 6.94
N ILE A 57 1.89 -8.71 6.24
CA ILE A 57 2.28 -9.26 4.95
C ILE A 57 3.75 -9.67 5.00
N ALA A 58 4.03 -10.96 4.79
CA ALA A 58 5.41 -11.44 4.68
C ALA A 58 6.07 -10.87 3.40
N LEU A 59 7.25 -10.28 3.53
CA LEU A 59 8.00 -9.66 2.42
C LEU A 59 8.24 -10.62 1.24
N PRO A 60 8.47 -11.94 1.43
CA PRO A 60 8.58 -12.89 0.32
C PRO A 60 7.31 -13.03 -0.53
N LEU A 61 6.13 -12.74 0.03
CA LEU A 61 4.86 -12.81 -0.69
C LEU A 61 4.54 -11.53 -1.48
N VAL A 62 5.24 -10.42 -1.19
CA VAL A 62 5.03 -9.14 -1.86
C VAL A 62 5.49 -9.22 -3.30
N VAL A 63 4.61 -8.85 -4.23
CA VAL A 63 4.90 -8.79 -5.67
C VAL A 63 5.01 -7.37 -6.21
N ALA A 64 4.33 -6.41 -5.57
CA ALA A 64 4.43 -4.99 -5.92
C ALA A 64 4.13 -4.13 -4.69
N ALA A 65 4.83 -3.01 -4.55
CA ALA A 65 4.55 -2.02 -3.53
C ALA A 65 4.87 -0.63 -4.08
N LYS A 66 4.04 0.36 -3.74
CA LYS A 66 4.32 1.77 -4.04
C LYS A 66 3.62 2.70 -3.07
N GLU A 67 4.14 3.91 -2.97
CA GLU A 67 3.45 5.01 -2.31
C GLU A 67 2.20 5.41 -3.12
N VAL A 68 1.13 5.74 -2.39
CA VAL A 68 -0.14 6.20 -2.95
C VAL A 68 -0.39 7.61 -2.46
N PRO A 69 -0.59 8.58 -3.36
CA PRO A 69 -0.97 9.94 -2.99
C PRO A 69 -2.19 9.98 -2.08
N PRO A 70 -2.39 11.04 -1.27
CA PRO A 70 -3.61 11.20 -0.48
C PRO A 70 -4.87 11.12 -1.38
N PRO A 71 -6.01 10.62 -0.86
CA PRO A 71 -7.25 10.56 -1.63
C PRO A 71 -7.59 11.94 -2.20
N PRO A 72 -7.98 12.03 -3.48
CA PRO A 72 -8.38 13.31 -4.06
C PRO A 72 -9.55 13.91 -3.27
N PRO A 73 -9.65 15.25 -3.19
CA PRO A 73 -10.76 15.91 -2.53
C PRO A 73 -12.10 15.44 -3.12
N ARG A 74 -13.10 15.25 -2.24
CA ARG A 74 -14.42 14.79 -2.67
C ARG A 74 -15.04 15.84 -3.61
N ARG A 75 -15.54 15.39 -4.77
CA ARG A 75 -16.34 16.26 -5.65
C ARG A 75 -17.59 16.72 -4.90
N ALA A 76 -17.90 18.02 -4.98
CA ALA A 76 -19.15 18.56 -4.46
C ALA A 76 -20.35 17.91 -5.18
N PRO A 77 -21.48 17.69 -4.49
CA PRO A 77 -22.72 17.24 -5.14
C PRO A 77 -23.09 18.19 -6.27
N ARG A 78 -23.52 17.64 -7.42
CA ARG A 78 -24.09 18.47 -8.48
C ARG A 78 -25.40 19.03 -7.95
N VAL A 79 -25.42 20.31 -7.60
CA VAL A 79 -26.68 21.03 -7.38
C VAL A 79 -27.40 21.01 -8.72
N GLN A 80 -28.51 20.28 -8.82
CA GLN A 80 -29.43 20.46 -9.94
C GLN A 80 -30.04 21.86 -9.76
N GLY A 81 -29.76 22.75 -10.70
CA GLY A 81 -30.40 24.06 -10.74
C GLY A 81 -31.92 23.92 -10.97
N PRO A 82 -32.71 24.94 -10.57
CA PRO A 82 -34.16 24.94 -10.74
C PRO A 82 -34.60 24.83 -12.20
#